data_AF-A0A6A6IUF7-F1
#
_entry.id   AF-A0A6A6IUF7-F1
#
_cell.length_a   1.000
_cell.length_b   1.000
_cell.length_c   1.000
_cell.angle_alpha   90.00
_cell.angle_beta   90.00
_cell.angle_gamma   90.00
#
_symmetry.space_group_name_H-M   'P 1'
#
loop_
_entity.id
_entity.type
_entity.pdbx_description
1 polymer ?
#
loop_
_entity_poly.entity_id
_entity_poly.type
_entity_poly.pdbx_seq_one_letter_code
_entity_poly.pdbx_strand_id
1 'polypeptide(L)'
;MAQSSPVPVSKDRRCWRCILLNRTCDRMPMCRGCLDLGNDGLKILPCKRGQIATHFEEAFSNYIEIADGVWLFSTGKYHWKLTVNYFQLGHETAVKHAIVDLPWHVKAESSARRAPYDFARQFNDVPSKWPVAYAALSEDIILKASCHLCSHTPTHPEPGARPWETEASSILPALRALVRVHAVSQFSDHFPLGWLIDDDFAHVQYHVLAAELIETPNRTSHLEPEILLERMDEGFRPPDNTEFVRVHDSLPQLLATAVELARTDLLKGDPTRWPAVWFTLCLLWLIDFNLEDAPGFTDTLLTAQNTLRGAIESLAQLYLHCCGDLHPLNEEGVDRELFKLICGAEDVNTSTTLERFLEFNDIWVESRLSDEHTDSVRNFIRHLDNFATGWVRS
;
A
#
# COMPACT_ATOMS: atom_id res chain seq x y z
N MET A 1 14.32 29.01 -26.77
CA MET A 1 14.05 28.13 -25.60
C MET A 1 14.68 26.79 -25.91
N ALA A 2 15.71 26.39 -25.18
CA ALA A 2 16.41 25.13 -25.42
C ALA A 2 15.54 23.98 -24.89
N GLN A 3 15.15 23.08 -25.79
CA GLN A 3 14.52 21.81 -25.42
C GLN A 3 15.56 20.99 -24.66
N SER A 4 15.39 20.84 -23.34
CA SER A 4 16.16 19.89 -22.55
C SER A 4 15.71 18.48 -22.97
N SER A 5 16.53 17.81 -23.76
CA SER A 5 16.35 16.38 -24.04
C SER A 5 16.40 15.60 -22.73
N PRO A 6 15.51 14.61 -22.52
CA PRO A 6 15.57 13.76 -21.34
C PRO A 6 16.94 13.09 -21.26
N VAL A 7 17.59 13.23 -20.11
CA VAL A 7 18.88 12.59 -19.84
C VAL A 7 18.69 11.08 -20.00
N PRO A 8 19.46 10.39 -20.86
CA PRO A 8 19.35 8.95 -20.98
C PRO A 8 19.71 8.33 -19.63
N VAL A 9 18.72 7.72 -18.97
CA VAL A 9 18.91 6.98 -17.72
C VAL A 9 19.97 5.91 -18.00
N SER A 10 21.18 6.10 -17.49
CA SER A 10 22.24 5.11 -17.66
C SER A 10 21.76 3.82 -17.00
N LYS A 11 21.53 2.77 -17.78
CA LYS A 11 21.12 1.47 -17.25
C LYS A 11 22.20 0.98 -16.28
N ASP A 12 21.90 1.02 -14.99
CA ASP A 12 22.81 0.53 -13.96
C ASP A 12 23.11 -0.96 -14.23
N ARG A 13 24.40 -1.28 -14.37
CA ARG A 13 24.86 -2.63 -14.70
C ARG A 13 25.00 -3.52 -13.46
N ARG A 14 24.78 -2.97 -12.26
CA ARG A 14 24.82 -3.71 -11.00
C ARG A 14 23.56 -4.56 -10.80
N CYS A 15 23.66 -5.63 -10.00
CA CYS A 15 22.50 -6.41 -9.60
C CYS A 15 21.68 -5.67 -8.54
N TRP A 16 20.42 -6.03 -8.33
CA TRP A 16 19.52 -5.35 -7.39
C TRP A 16 20.10 -5.17 -5.98
N ARG A 17 20.75 -6.20 -5.44
CA ARG A 17 21.38 -6.16 -4.10
C ARG A 17 22.65 -5.30 -4.07
N CYS A 18 23.48 -5.41 -5.11
CA CYS A 18 24.67 -4.56 -5.28
C CYS A 18 24.25 -3.06 -5.50
N ILE A 19 23.07 -2.77 -6.10
CA ILE A 19 22.49 -1.41 -6.20
C ILE A 19 22.05 -0.91 -4.82
N LEU A 20 21.20 -1.69 -4.13
CA LEU A 20 20.64 -1.31 -2.83
C LEU A 20 21.73 -1.01 -1.79
N LEU A 21 22.75 -1.85 -1.72
CA LEU A 21 23.83 -1.73 -0.74
C LEU A 21 24.97 -0.81 -1.21
N ASN A 22 24.77 -0.13 -2.35
CA ASN A 22 25.75 0.72 -3.01
C ASN A 22 27.14 0.06 -3.15
N ARG A 23 27.16 -1.21 -3.60
CA ARG A 23 28.38 -2.00 -3.81
C ARG A 23 28.73 -2.14 -5.29
N THR A 24 29.96 -2.54 -5.57
CA THR A 24 30.40 -2.88 -6.93
C THR A 24 29.88 -4.25 -7.35
N CYS A 25 29.50 -4.39 -8.62
CA CYS A 25 28.99 -5.64 -9.19
C CYS A 25 29.90 -6.08 -10.34
N ASP A 26 30.67 -7.14 -10.13
CA ASP A 26 31.81 -7.50 -10.98
C ASP A 26 31.58 -8.76 -11.83
N ARG A 27 30.80 -9.76 -11.36
CA ARG A 27 30.53 -11.01 -12.11
C ARG A 27 29.13 -11.58 -11.88
N MET A 28 28.69 -12.46 -12.79
CA MET A 28 27.49 -13.30 -12.70
C MET A 28 27.90 -14.79 -12.72
N PRO A 29 27.11 -15.72 -12.14
CA PRO A 29 25.75 -15.57 -11.61
C PRO A 29 25.63 -14.88 -10.24
N MET A 30 26.74 -14.64 -9.54
CA MET A 30 26.79 -13.90 -8.26
C MET A 30 27.94 -12.88 -8.24
N CYS A 31 27.68 -11.60 -7.92
CA CYS A 31 28.71 -10.57 -7.71
C CYS A 31 29.52 -10.89 -6.45
N ARG A 32 30.81 -10.56 -6.44
CA ARG A 32 31.67 -10.68 -5.25
C ARG A 32 31.08 -9.94 -4.05
N GLY A 33 30.51 -8.75 -4.29
CA GLY A 33 29.80 -7.98 -3.26
C GLY A 33 28.60 -8.72 -2.64
N CYS A 34 27.93 -9.61 -3.38
CA CYS A 34 26.85 -10.46 -2.84
C CYS A 34 27.37 -11.73 -2.16
N LEU A 35 28.50 -12.28 -2.62
CA LEU A 35 29.15 -13.42 -1.96
C LEU A 35 29.67 -13.03 -0.58
N ASP A 36 30.24 -11.83 -0.45
CA ASP A 36 30.76 -11.32 0.82
C ASP A 36 29.66 -11.20 1.88
N LEU A 37 28.41 -10.91 1.48
CA LEU A 37 27.25 -10.85 2.39
C LEU A 37 26.79 -12.22 2.88
N GLY A 38 27.10 -13.29 2.14
CA GLY A 38 26.85 -14.66 2.58
C GLY A 38 27.60 -15.00 3.87
N ASN A 39 28.74 -14.37 4.09
CA ASN A 39 29.55 -14.56 5.28
C ASN A 39 28.99 -13.82 6.51
N ASP A 40 28.06 -12.89 6.32
CA ASP A 40 27.37 -12.15 7.39
C ASP A 40 26.11 -12.89 7.89
N GLY A 41 25.94 -14.17 7.53
CA GLY A 41 24.79 -14.99 7.91
C GLY A 41 23.54 -14.82 7.05
N LEU A 42 23.61 -14.03 5.97
CA LEU A 42 22.50 -13.80 5.05
C LEU A 42 22.49 -14.84 3.92
N LYS A 43 21.31 -15.27 3.47
CA LYS A 43 21.19 -16.20 2.33
C LYS A 43 21.88 -15.61 1.09
N ILE A 44 22.69 -16.44 0.42
CA ILE A 44 23.33 -16.08 -0.84
C ILE A 44 22.30 -16.28 -1.95
N LEU A 45 21.85 -15.19 -2.57
CA LEU A 45 20.91 -15.20 -3.69
C LEU A 45 21.64 -14.94 -5.02
N PRO A 46 21.22 -15.59 -6.12
CA PRO A 46 21.71 -15.26 -7.46
C PRO A 46 21.47 -13.78 -7.78
N CYS A 47 22.42 -13.15 -8.45
CA CYS A 47 22.33 -11.75 -8.83
C CYS A 47 21.37 -11.57 -10.02
N LYS A 48 20.24 -10.88 -9.81
CA LYS A 48 19.35 -10.40 -10.87
C LYS A 48 19.60 -8.93 -11.23
N ARG A 49 19.45 -8.60 -12.52
CA ARG A 49 19.53 -7.24 -13.10
C ARG A 49 18.15 -6.80 -13.60
N GLY A 50 17.83 -5.51 -13.50
CA GLY A 50 16.60 -4.91 -14.01
C GLY A 50 16.48 -3.45 -13.56
N GLN A 51 15.60 -2.66 -14.18
CA GLN A 51 15.24 -1.34 -13.66
C GLN A 51 14.48 -1.52 -12.35
N ILE A 52 14.85 -0.74 -11.34
CA ILE A 52 14.28 -0.78 -10.00
C ILE A 52 13.71 0.59 -9.64
N ALA A 53 12.91 1.14 -10.55
CA ALA A 53 12.23 2.41 -10.33
C ALA A 53 10.80 2.31 -10.85
N THR A 54 9.85 2.55 -9.96
CA THR A 54 8.45 2.84 -10.28
C THR A 54 8.27 4.35 -10.17
N HIS A 55 8.12 5.01 -11.31
CA HIS A 55 7.93 6.46 -11.38
C HIS A 55 6.46 6.80 -11.12
N PHE A 56 6.01 6.63 -9.89
CA PHE A 56 4.64 6.96 -9.50
C PHE A 56 4.31 8.44 -9.73
N GLU A 57 5.25 9.37 -9.49
CA GLU A 57 5.03 10.81 -9.70
C GLU A 57 4.51 11.15 -11.10
N GLU A 58 5.10 10.56 -12.14
CA GLU A 58 4.67 10.79 -13.53
C GLU A 58 3.30 10.14 -13.81
N ALA A 59 3.08 8.95 -13.27
CA ALA A 59 1.84 8.19 -13.44
C ALA A 59 0.62 8.87 -12.79
N PHE A 60 0.84 9.68 -11.76
CA PHE A 60 -0.16 10.51 -11.07
C PHE A 60 -0.13 11.98 -11.52
N SER A 61 0.47 12.31 -12.67
CA SER A 61 0.64 13.71 -13.13
C SER A 61 -0.66 14.53 -13.24
N ASN A 62 -1.80 13.88 -13.46
CA ASN A 62 -3.11 14.51 -13.53
C ASN A 62 -3.86 14.51 -12.19
N TYR A 63 -3.25 13.98 -11.13
CA TYR A 63 -3.80 13.90 -9.78
C TYR A 63 -2.94 14.72 -8.82
N ILE A 64 -3.56 15.67 -8.11
CA ILE A 64 -2.85 16.53 -7.16
C ILE A 64 -3.58 16.52 -5.83
N GLU A 65 -2.90 16.16 -4.77
CA GLU A 65 -3.40 16.30 -3.40
C GLU A 65 -3.06 17.69 -2.87
N ILE A 66 -4.08 18.48 -2.55
CA ILE A 66 -3.89 19.88 -2.12
C ILE A 66 -4.12 20.08 -0.61
N ALA A 67 -4.85 19.16 0.03
CA ALA A 67 -5.01 19.07 1.47
C ALA A 67 -5.46 17.64 1.85
N ASP A 68 -5.41 17.30 3.13
CA ASP A 68 -5.93 16.02 3.62
C ASP A 68 -7.43 15.88 3.26
N GLY A 69 -7.77 14.85 2.50
CA GLY A 69 -9.14 14.63 2.02
C GLY A 69 -9.55 15.51 0.83
N VAL A 70 -8.62 16.22 0.19
CA VAL A 70 -8.92 17.11 -0.95
C VAL A 70 -7.96 16.86 -2.11
N TRP A 71 -8.53 16.48 -3.25
CA TRP A 71 -7.79 16.11 -4.46
C TRP A 71 -8.28 16.90 -5.67
N LEU A 72 -7.36 17.18 -6.59
CA LEU A 72 -7.63 17.75 -7.90
C LEU A 72 -7.37 16.68 -8.97
N PHE A 73 -8.34 16.50 -9.86
CA PHE A 73 -8.22 15.69 -11.08
C PHE A 73 -8.18 16.63 -12.28
N SER A 74 -7.16 16.48 -13.12
CA SER A 74 -6.97 17.31 -14.30
C SER A 74 -7.55 16.62 -15.52
N THR A 75 -8.57 17.22 -16.13
CA THR A 75 -9.20 16.73 -17.36
C THR A 75 -9.00 17.81 -18.41
N GLY A 76 -8.33 17.53 -19.52
CA GLY A 76 -8.23 18.46 -20.66
C GLY A 76 -8.02 19.94 -20.29
N LYS A 77 -9.12 20.70 -20.24
CA LYS A 77 -9.16 22.15 -19.95
C LYS A 77 -9.41 22.52 -18.49
N TYR A 78 -10.01 21.63 -17.70
CA TYR A 78 -10.47 21.92 -16.34
C TYR A 78 -9.73 21.12 -15.27
N HIS A 79 -9.85 21.59 -14.04
CA HIS A 79 -9.51 20.80 -12.86
C HIS A 79 -10.81 20.54 -12.09
N TRP A 80 -10.92 19.34 -11.54
CA TRP A 80 -12.04 18.91 -10.73
C TRP A 80 -11.57 18.65 -9.32
N LYS A 81 -12.15 19.36 -8.35
CA LYS A 81 -11.83 19.24 -6.94
C LYS A 81 -12.79 18.28 -6.26
N LEU A 82 -12.26 17.15 -5.80
CA LEU A 82 -12.96 16.23 -4.92
C LEU A 82 -12.59 16.52 -3.47
N THR A 83 -13.59 16.63 -2.61
CA THR A 83 -13.45 16.79 -1.17
C THR A 83 -14.18 15.65 -0.47
N VAL A 84 -13.48 14.94 0.41
CA VAL A 84 -14.03 13.89 1.29
C VAL A 84 -13.72 14.28 2.73
N ASN A 85 -14.75 14.71 3.46
CA ASN A 85 -14.63 15.33 4.77
C ASN A 85 -15.30 14.49 5.86
N TYR A 86 -14.51 13.64 6.53
CA TYR A 86 -14.94 12.89 7.72
C TYR A 86 -15.10 13.77 8.97
N PHE A 87 -14.59 14.99 8.97
CA PHE A 87 -14.49 15.82 10.18
C PHE A 87 -15.65 16.78 10.36
N GLN A 88 -16.61 16.78 9.44
CA GLN A 88 -17.79 17.64 9.48
C GLN A 88 -18.63 17.46 10.76
N LEU A 89 -18.71 16.22 11.28
CA LEU A 89 -19.39 15.91 12.55
C LEU A 89 -18.45 15.94 13.78
N GLY A 90 -17.25 16.49 13.62
CA GLY A 90 -16.24 16.62 14.68
C GLY A 90 -15.20 15.49 14.71
N HIS A 91 -14.02 15.83 15.23
CA HIS A 91 -12.85 14.93 15.25
C HIS A 91 -13.04 13.66 16.09
N GLU A 92 -13.69 13.78 17.24
CA GLU A 92 -13.96 12.61 18.10
C GLU A 92 -14.86 11.59 17.40
N THR A 93 -15.88 12.07 16.69
CA THR A 93 -16.79 11.24 15.89
C THR A 93 -16.02 10.54 14.76
N ALA A 94 -15.20 11.29 14.02
CA ALA A 94 -14.41 10.78 12.91
C ALA A 94 -13.48 9.63 13.33
N VAL A 95 -12.65 9.83 14.35
CA VAL A 95 -11.68 8.81 14.80
C VAL A 95 -12.38 7.58 15.38
N LYS A 96 -13.55 7.76 16.01
CA LYS A 96 -14.32 6.68 16.60
C LYS A 96 -15.03 5.81 15.55
N HIS A 97 -15.60 6.43 14.52
CA HIS A 97 -16.56 5.78 13.61
C HIS A 97 -16.07 5.63 12.16
N ALA A 98 -14.92 6.21 11.80
CA ALA A 98 -14.25 6.02 10.51
C ALA A 98 -12.80 5.55 10.69
N ILE A 99 -12.18 5.18 9.57
CA ILE A 99 -10.73 5.00 9.46
C ILE A 99 -10.18 6.24 8.77
N VAL A 100 -9.40 7.05 9.48
CA VAL A 100 -8.78 8.27 8.95
C VAL A 100 -7.25 8.14 8.86
N ASP A 101 -6.62 8.88 7.95
CA ASP A 101 -5.16 8.81 7.73
C ASP A 101 -4.36 9.30 8.95
N LEU A 102 -3.11 8.87 9.03
CA LEU A 102 -2.14 9.15 10.09
C LEU A 102 -2.00 10.64 10.47
N PRO A 103 -1.96 11.63 9.55
CA PRO A 103 -1.80 13.05 9.90
C PRO A 103 -2.85 13.53 10.91
N TRP A 104 -4.07 12.99 10.86
CA TRP A 104 -5.16 13.33 11.76
C TRP A 104 -4.97 12.86 13.21
N HIS A 105 -3.97 12.02 13.47
CA HIS A 105 -3.57 11.54 14.81
C HIS A 105 -2.43 12.37 15.43
N VAL A 106 -1.78 13.25 14.65
CA VAL A 106 -0.64 14.05 15.10
C VAL A 106 -1.14 15.40 15.64
N LYS A 107 -1.83 15.39 16.79
CA LYS A 107 -2.34 16.61 17.45
C LYS A 107 -1.32 17.37 18.31
N ALA A 108 -0.25 16.73 18.80
CA ALA A 108 0.79 17.33 19.63
C ALA A 108 2.13 16.56 19.51
N GLU A 109 3.27 17.18 19.84
CA GLU A 109 4.60 16.50 19.79
C GLU A 109 4.66 15.21 20.62
N SER A 110 3.94 15.15 21.74
CA SER A 110 3.82 13.94 22.57
C SER A 110 2.93 12.85 21.94
N SER A 111 2.01 13.21 21.05
CA SER A 111 1.14 12.25 20.34
C SER A 111 1.77 11.72 19.05
N ALA A 112 2.73 12.46 18.45
CA ALA A 112 3.41 12.06 17.22
C ALA A 112 4.08 10.68 17.33
N ARG A 113 4.60 10.33 18.51
CA ARG A 113 5.26 9.05 18.80
C ARG A 113 4.29 7.85 18.82
N ARG A 114 3.02 8.10 19.17
CA ARG A 114 1.98 7.07 19.26
C ARG A 114 1.09 7.02 18.01
N ALA A 115 1.14 8.05 17.18
CA ALA A 115 0.29 8.20 16.01
C ALA A 115 0.28 6.95 15.09
N PRO A 116 1.43 6.31 14.74
CA PRO A 116 1.40 5.11 13.89
C PRO A 116 0.64 3.94 14.52
N TYR A 117 0.79 3.77 15.84
CA TYR A 117 0.08 2.75 16.61
C TYR A 117 -1.42 3.06 16.70
N ASP A 118 -1.79 4.31 17.01
CA ASP A 118 -3.20 4.73 17.10
C ASP A 118 -3.89 4.68 15.72
N PHE A 119 -3.18 5.02 14.65
CA PHE A 119 -3.62 4.86 13.27
C PHE A 119 -3.90 3.38 12.94
N ALA A 120 -2.92 2.50 13.18
CA ALA A 120 -3.04 1.07 12.91
C ALA A 120 -4.18 0.42 13.71
N ARG A 121 -4.44 0.88 14.95
CA ARG A 121 -5.55 0.36 15.76
C ARG A 121 -6.94 0.65 15.22
N GLN A 122 -7.10 1.61 14.31
CA GLN A 122 -8.41 1.86 13.69
C GLN A 122 -8.91 0.67 12.88
N PHE A 123 -7.99 -0.13 12.33
CA PHE A 123 -8.28 -1.31 11.54
C PHE A 123 -8.63 -2.55 12.37
N ASN A 124 -8.72 -2.43 13.71
CA ASN A 124 -9.20 -3.53 14.56
C ASN A 124 -10.69 -3.85 14.35
N ASP A 125 -11.43 -2.95 13.69
CA ASP A 125 -12.85 -3.05 13.43
C ASP A 125 -13.18 -2.49 12.04
N VAL A 126 -12.53 -3.05 11.02
CA VAL A 126 -12.80 -2.71 9.60
C VAL A 126 -14.28 -2.87 9.25
N PRO A 127 -14.96 -3.99 9.58
CA PRO A 127 -16.33 -4.22 9.13
C PRO A 127 -17.33 -3.19 9.67
N SER A 128 -17.08 -2.63 10.86
CA SER A 128 -17.94 -1.59 11.43
C SER A 128 -17.61 -0.19 10.93
N LYS A 129 -16.42 0.06 10.40
CA LYS A 129 -15.99 1.39 9.93
C LYS A 129 -16.05 1.57 8.42
N TRP A 130 -15.89 0.47 7.68
CA TRP A 130 -16.01 0.37 6.22
C TRP A 130 -16.98 -0.79 5.89
N PRO A 131 -18.26 -0.66 6.24
CA PRO A 131 -19.22 -1.75 6.07
C PRO A 131 -19.37 -2.13 4.59
N VAL A 132 -19.24 -3.42 4.29
CA VAL A 132 -19.44 -3.99 2.95
C VAL A 132 -18.43 -3.48 1.90
N ALA A 133 -17.42 -2.70 2.31
CA ALA A 133 -16.40 -2.18 1.40
C ALA A 133 -15.44 -3.26 0.88
N TYR A 134 -15.22 -4.30 1.68
CA TYR A 134 -14.25 -5.35 1.40
C TYR A 134 -14.86 -6.72 1.69
N ALA A 135 -14.39 -7.75 0.98
CA ALA A 135 -14.74 -9.13 1.32
C ALA A 135 -14.11 -9.52 2.67
N ALA A 136 -14.71 -10.48 3.38
CA ALA A 136 -14.26 -10.88 4.72
C ALA A 136 -12.77 -11.28 4.79
N LEU A 137 -12.24 -11.89 3.73
CA LEU A 137 -10.82 -12.25 3.67
C LEU A 137 -9.91 -11.02 3.50
N SER A 138 -10.32 -10.05 2.69
CA SER A 138 -9.66 -8.75 2.54
C SER A 138 -9.65 -7.98 3.87
N GLU A 139 -10.77 -7.98 4.60
CA GLU A 139 -10.88 -7.36 5.93
C GLU A 139 -9.90 -8.00 6.94
N ASP A 140 -9.80 -9.35 6.93
CA ASP A 140 -8.85 -10.07 7.79
C ASP A 140 -7.39 -9.74 7.41
N ILE A 141 -7.07 -9.62 6.12
CA ILE A 141 -5.73 -9.19 5.66
C ILE A 141 -5.39 -7.81 6.22
N ILE A 142 -6.31 -6.84 6.11
CA ILE A 142 -6.13 -5.47 6.62
C ILE A 142 -5.93 -5.50 8.15
N LEU A 143 -6.78 -6.24 8.86
CA LEU A 143 -6.71 -6.41 10.32
C LEU A 143 -5.37 -7.02 10.75
N LYS A 144 -4.92 -8.10 10.12
CA LYS A 144 -3.67 -8.76 10.53
C LYS A 144 -2.44 -7.96 10.13
N ALA A 145 -2.46 -7.26 8.99
CA ALA A 145 -1.40 -6.34 8.60
C ALA A 145 -1.25 -5.20 9.63
N SER A 146 -2.37 -4.62 10.08
CA SER A 146 -2.35 -3.57 11.11
C SER A 146 -1.90 -4.11 12.48
N CYS A 147 -2.30 -5.34 12.84
CA CYS A 147 -1.79 -6.01 14.04
C CYS A 147 -0.27 -6.27 13.97
N HIS A 148 0.25 -6.70 12.81
CA HIS A 148 1.67 -6.89 12.57
C HIS A 148 2.43 -5.56 12.73
N LEU A 149 1.90 -4.48 12.17
CA LEU A 149 2.45 -3.15 12.36
C LEU A 149 2.44 -2.75 13.84
N CYS A 150 1.34 -2.99 14.56
CA CYS A 150 1.24 -2.69 15.99
C CYS A 150 2.25 -3.48 16.84
N SER A 151 2.50 -4.76 16.55
CA SER A 151 3.44 -5.58 17.33
C SER A 151 4.90 -5.15 17.16
N HIS A 152 5.22 -4.51 16.03
CA HIS A 152 6.57 -4.02 15.72
C HIS A 152 6.73 -2.51 15.92
N THR A 153 5.65 -1.80 16.25
CA THR A 153 5.68 -0.38 16.59
C THR A 153 5.67 -0.22 18.10
N PRO A 154 6.75 0.27 18.73
CA PRO A 154 6.79 0.43 20.18
C PRO A 154 5.76 1.46 20.63
N THR A 155 4.93 1.07 21.59
CA THR A 155 3.90 1.94 22.21
C THR A 155 4.51 3.08 23.03
N HIS A 156 5.75 2.91 23.49
CA HIS A 156 6.54 3.89 24.22
C HIS A 156 7.97 3.91 23.67
N PRO A 157 8.25 4.69 22.60
CA PRO A 157 9.61 4.80 22.09
C PRO A 157 10.52 5.44 23.15
N GLU A 158 11.72 4.89 23.32
CA GLU A 158 12.68 5.32 24.33
C GLU A 158 12.96 6.84 24.24
N PRO A 159 13.32 7.51 25.36
CA PRO A 159 13.72 8.90 25.35
C PRO A 159 14.95 9.11 24.45
N GLY A 160 14.76 9.65 23.25
CA GLY A 160 15.82 9.91 22.28
C GLY A 160 15.74 9.09 20.99
N ALA A 161 14.89 8.05 20.95
CA ALA A 161 14.56 7.34 19.72
C ALA A 161 13.91 8.31 18.74
N ARG A 162 14.43 8.35 17.51
CA ARG A 162 13.90 9.27 16.50
C ARG A 162 12.61 8.69 15.93
N PRO A 163 11.54 9.48 15.72
CA PRO A 163 10.24 8.97 15.24
C PRO A 163 10.32 8.11 13.98
N TRP A 164 11.32 8.34 13.14
CA TRP A 164 11.54 7.61 11.88
C TRP A 164 12.34 6.31 11.99
N GLU A 165 12.98 6.02 13.13
CA GLU A 165 13.61 4.71 13.36
C GLU A 165 12.55 3.62 13.59
N THR A 166 11.35 4.04 13.98
CA THR A 166 10.13 3.23 14.09
C THR A 166 9.29 3.16 12.79
N GLU A 167 9.70 3.86 11.73
CA GLU A 167 8.95 3.96 10.45
C GLU A 167 9.36 2.91 9.39
N ALA A 168 10.27 1.99 9.69
CA ALA A 168 10.86 1.10 8.68
C ALA A 168 9.95 -0.05 8.19
N SER A 169 8.65 -0.06 8.50
CA SER A 169 7.72 -1.08 7.99
C SER A 169 7.07 -0.60 6.70
N SER A 170 7.15 -1.41 5.65
CA SER A 170 6.44 -1.17 4.38
C SER A 170 4.91 -1.22 4.53
N ILE A 171 4.39 -1.80 5.61
CA ILE A 171 2.94 -1.89 5.89
C ILE A 171 2.34 -0.50 6.16
N LEU A 172 3.03 0.36 6.92
CA LEU A 172 2.50 1.67 7.30
C LEU A 172 2.17 2.53 6.07
N PRO A 173 3.09 2.82 5.14
CA PRO A 173 2.76 3.59 3.95
C PRO A 173 1.72 2.90 3.05
N ALA A 174 1.68 1.56 3.02
CA ALA A 174 0.64 0.82 2.29
C ALA A 174 -0.76 1.01 2.90
N LEU A 175 -0.91 0.89 4.23
CA LEU A 175 -2.19 1.14 4.90
C LEU A 175 -2.66 2.59 4.71
N ARG A 176 -1.74 3.56 4.76
CA ARG A 176 -2.06 4.97 4.50
C ARG A 176 -2.52 5.20 3.05
N ALA A 177 -1.83 4.60 2.08
CA ALA A 177 -2.25 4.64 0.68
C ALA A 177 -3.63 3.99 0.48
N LEU A 178 -3.91 2.86 1.14
CA LEU A 178 -5.22 2.20 1.10
C LEU A 178 -6.34 3.12 1.59
N VAL A 179 -6.16 3.81 2.72
CA VAL A 179 -7.17 4.76 3.23
C VAL A 179 -7.46 5.87 2.22
N ARG A 180 -6.43 6.41 1.56
CA ARG A 180 -6.59 7.49 0.58
C ARG A 180 -7.27 7.04 -0.68
N VAL A 181 -6.86 5.91 -1.24
CA VAL A 181 -7.51 5.36 -2.44
C VAL A 181 -8.93 4.94 -2.12
N HIS A 182 -9.20 4.37 -0.94
CA HIS A 182 -10.56 4.07 -0.50
C HIS A 182 -11.44 5.32 -0.42
N ALA A 183 -10.93 6.42 0.15
CA ALA A 183 -11.67 7.69 0.17
C ALA A 183 -12.00 8.21 -1.23
N VAL A 184 -11.09 8.02 -2.19
CA VAL A 184 -11.34 8.37 -3.60
C VAL A 184 -12.32 7.39 -4.26
N SER A 185 -12.21 6.08 -4.00
CA SER A 185 -13.08 5.07 -4.60
C SER A 185 -14.52 5.13 -4.08
N GLN A 186 -14.73 5.53 -2.82
CA GLN A 186 -16.06 5.78 -2.26
C GLN A 186 -16.86 6.78 -3.10
N PHE A 187 -16.19 7.75 -3.75
CA PHE A 187 -16.89 8.66 -4.67
C PHE A 187 -17.48 7.90 -5.88
N SER A 188 -16.75 6.91 -6.42
CA SER A 188 -17.19 6.09 -7.56
C SER A 188 -18.51 5.36 -7.27
N ASP A 189 -18.64 4.80 -6.07
CA ASP A 189 -19.82 4.01 -5.66
C ASP A 189 -21.13 4.82 -5.68
N HIS A 190 -21.02 6.13 -5.48
CA HIS A 190 -22.16 7.04 -5.49
C HIS A 190 -22.28 7.84 -6.79
N PHE A 191 -21.31 7.71 -7.71
CA PHE A 191 -21.35 8.41 -8.98
C PHE A 191 -22.28 7.69 -9.96
N PRO A 192 -23.16 8.40 -10.69
CA PRO A 192 -24.08 7.75 -11.61
C PRO A 192 -23.34 6.95 -12.69
N LEU A 193 -23.72 5.69 -12.89
CA LEU A 193 -23.09 4.83 -13.90
C LEU A 193 -23.10 5.49 -15.29
N GLY A 194 -21.93 5.48 -15.94
CA GLY A 194 -21.75 6.04 -17.28
C GLY A 194 -21.57 7.55 -17.30
N TRP A 195 -21.56 8.20 -16.13
CA TRP A 195 -21.07 9.56 -16.02
C TRP A 195 -19.55 9.50 -15.88
N LEU A 196 -18.87 10.38 -16.60
CA LEU A 196 -17.43 10.55 -16.51
C LEU A 196 -17.17 12.03 -16.23
N ILE A 197 -16.29 12.30 -15.27
CA ILE A 197 -15.81 13.65 -15.05
C ILE A 197 -14.83 13.97 -16.17
N ASP A 198 -15.27 14.81 -17.10
CA ASP A 198 -14.48 15.31 -18.22
C ASP A 198 -14.78 16.81 -18.47
N ASP A 199 -14.30 17.34 -19.59
CA ASP A 199 -14.50 18.75 -19.95
C ASP A 199 -15.97 19.11 -20.25
N ASP A 200 -16.77 18.13 -20.64
CA ASP A 200 -18.17 18.30 -21.06
C ASP A 200 -19.16 17.98 -19.93
N PHE A 201 -18.67 17.54 -18.76
CA PHE A 201 -19.51 17.27 -17.60
C PHE A 201 -20.35 18.50 -17.23
N ALA A 202 -21.67 18.34 -17.30
CA ALA A 202 -22.62 19.45 -17.32
C ALA A 202 -22.74 20.19 -15.96
N HIS A 203 -22.36 19.54 -14.86
CA HIS A 203 -22.50 20.09 -13.52
C HIS A 203 -21.24 20.86 -13.10
N VAL A 204 -21.42 22.10 -12.64
CA VAL A 204 -20.34 22.89 -12.02
C VAL A 204 -20.01 22.36 -10.62
N GLN A 205 -20.99 21.79 -9.94
CA GLN A 205 -20.85 21.22 -8.60
C GLN A 205 -21.78 20.01 -8.48
N TYR A 206 -21.29 18.94 -7.86
CA TYR A 206 -22.03 17.72 -7.59
C TYR A 206 -21.83 17.33 -6.11
N HIS A 207 -22.92 17.42 -5.34
CA HIS A 207 -22.96 17.03 -3.94
C HIS A 207 -23.50 15.62 -3.85
N VAL A 208 -22.74 14.72 -3.22
CA VAL A 208 -23.13 13.31 -3.10
C VAL A 208 -23.84 13.07 -1.77
N LEU A 209 -23.16 13.38 -0.67
CA LEU A 209 -23.59 13.05 0.69
C LEU A 209 -23.26 14.18 1.65
N ALA A 210 -24.21 14.47 2.55
CA ALA A 210 -23.90 15.18 3.78
C ALA A 210 -23.30 14.18 4.77
N ALA A 211 -22.35 14.62 5.61
CA ALA A 211 -21.77 13.73 6.60
C ALA A 211 -22.86 13.18 7.56
N GLU A 212 -22.91 11.86 7.71
CA GLU A 212 -23.95 11.18 8.50
C GLU A 212 -23.35 10.06 9.36
N LEU A 213 -23.83 9.95 10.60
CA LEU A 213 -23.52 8.81 11.46
C LEU A 213 -24.65 7.79 11.34
N ILE A 214 -24.35 6.65 10.71
CA ILE A 214 -25.35 5.61 10.44
C ILE A 214 -25.25 4.53 11.51
N GLU A 215 -26.36 4.30 12.23
CA GLU A 215 -26.50 3.21 13.18
C GLU A 215 -26.96 1.92 12.47
N THR A 216 -26.21 0.83 12.64
CA THR A 216 -26.58 -0.48 12.12
C THR A 216 -27.53 -1.19 13.11
N PRO A 217 -28.31 -2.19 12.64
CA PRO A 217 -29.18 -3.00 13.50
C PRO A 217 -28.45 -3.68 14.68
N ASN A 218 -27.15 -3.91 14.54
CA ASN A 218 -26.29 -4.53 15.56
C ASN A 218 -25.73 -3.52 16.58
N ARG A 219 -26.19 -2.27 16.57
CA ARG A 219 -25.70 -1.17 17.42
C ARG A 219 -24.22 -0.83 17.19
N THR A 220 -23.68 -1.16 16.02
CA THR A 220 -22.44 -0.55 15.54
C THR A 220 -22.79 0.72 14.77
N SER A 221 -21.90 1.70 14.73
CA SER A 221 -22.13 2.92 13.96
C SER A 221 -20.92 3.21 13.10
N HIS A 222 -21.16 3.54 11.84
CA HIS A 222 -20.16 4.00 10.89
C HIS A 222 -20.44 5.45 10.49
N LEU A 223 -19.39 6.14 10.07
CA LEU A 223 -19.49 7.51 9.61
C LEU A 223 -19.32 7.57 8.09
N GLU A 224 -20.36 8.04 7.40
CA GLU A 224 -20.25 8.47 6.01
C GLU A 224 -19.70 9.90 5.96
N PRO A 225 -18.63 10.16 5.17
CA PRO A 225 -18.08 11.50 5.05
C PRO A 225 -19.00 12.40 4.22
N GLU A 226 -18.83 13.71 4.37
CA GLU A 226 -19.32 14.64 3.37
C GLU A 226 -18.48 14.49 2.10
N ILE A 227 -19.12 14.30 0.95
CA ILE A 227 -18.44 14.11 -0.34
C ILE A 227 -18.94 15.15 -1.35
N LEU A 228 -18.00 15.93 -1.89
CA LEU A 228 -18.27 17.05 -2.78
C LEU A 228 -17.31 17.06 -3.97
N LEU A 229 -17.86 17.23 -5.17
CA LEU A 229 -17.12 17.46 -6.41
C LEU A 229 -17.41 18.87 -6.96
N GLU A 230 -16.36 19.62 -7.31
CA GLU A 230 -16.45 20.99 -7.81
C GLU A 230 -15.58 21.17 -9.07
N ARG A 231 -16.12 21.80 -10.11
CA ARG A 231 -15.33 22.23 -11.27
C ARG A 231 -14.63 23.54 -10.95
N MET A 232 -13.31 23.57 -11.13
CA MET A 232 -12.53 24.79 -11.02
C MET A 232 -12.69 25.67 -12.26
N ASP A 233 -12.46 26.98 -12.11
CA ASP A 233 -12.52 27.92 -13.23
C ASP A 233 -11.52 27.56 -14.34
N GLU A 234 -11.88 27.87 -15.60
CA GLU A 234 -10.98 27.68 -16.74
C GLU A 234 -9.68 28.48 -16.53
N GLY A 235 -8.53 27.82 -16.73
CA GLY A 235 -7.23 28.43 -16.49
C GLY A 235 -6.82 28.50 -15.02
N PHE A 236 -7.58 27.88 -14.11
CA PHE A 236 -7.13 27.62 -12.74
C PHE A 236 -5.76 26.93 -12.77
N ARG A 237 -4.84 27.45 -11.95
CA ARG A 237 -3.53 26.84 -11.73
C ARG A 237 -3.51 26.27 -10.32
N PRO A 238 -3.22 24.97 -10.17
CA PRO A 238 -2.94 24.38 -8.87
C PRO A 238 -1.85 25.20 -8.16
N PRO A 239 -1.93 25.35 -6.83
CA PRO A 239 -0.91 26.08 -6.08
C PRO A 239 0.47 25.43 -6.26
N ASP A 240 1.47 26.22 -6.65
CA ASP A 240 2.86 25.76 -6.88
C ASP A 240 3.50 25.17 -5.60
N ASN A 241 3.06 25.67 -4.44
CA ASN A 241 3.45 25.20 -3.12
C ASN A 241 2.27 24.44 -2.50
N THR A 242 2.22 23.13 -2.71
CA THR A 242 1.39 22.20 -1.93
C THR A 242 1.91 22.04 -0.49
N GLU A 243 2.46 23.10 0.13
CA GLU A 243 3.11 23.12 1.46
C GLU A 243 2.26 22.48 2.58
N PHE A 244 0.95 22.34 2.38
CA PHE A 244 0.03 21.65 3.29
C PHE A 244 0.19 20.12 3.29
N VAL A 245 0.50 19.51 2.14
CA VAL A 245 0.86 18.10 2.04
C VAL A 245 2.38 18.05 2.04
N ARG A 246 2.99 17.60 3.14
CA ARG A 246 4.43 17.33 3.13
C ARG A 246 4.69 16.43 1.92
N VAL A 247 5.60 16.79 1.02
CA VAL A 247 5.85 16.06 -0.25
C VAL A 247 6.01 14.54 -0.01
N HIS A 248 6.53 14.17 1.16
CA HIS A 248 6.71 12.80 1.66
C HIS A 248 5.44 12.03 2.03
N ASP A 249 4.30 12.71 2.12
CA ASP A 249 3.02 12.15 2.54
C ASP A 249 2.05 11.93 1.38
N SER A 250 2.31 12.38 0.15
CA SER A 250 1.38 12.21 -0.99
C SER A 250 1.15 10.74 -1.38
N LEU A 251 -0.02 10.41 -1.97
CA LEU A 251 -0.32 9.05 -2.43
C LEU A 251 0.79 8.42 -3.33
N PRO A 252 1.32 9.11 -4.37
CA PRO A 252 2.42 8.57 -5.18
C PRO A 252 3.66 8.22 -4.34
N GLN A 253 3.97 9.07 -3.36
CA GLN A 253 5.12 8.90 -2.49
C GLN A 253 4.91 7.79 -1.46
N LEU A 254 3.70 7.62 -0.93
CA LEU A 254 3.34 6.50 -0.06
C LEU A 254 3.50 5.17 -0.81
N LEU A 255 2.99 5.08 -2.04
CA LEU A 255 3.14 3.89 -2.87
C LEU A 255 4.61 3.60 -3.19
N ALA A 256 5.37 4.62 -3.60
CA ALA A 256 6.81 4.50 -3.83
C ALA A 256 7.52 4.00 -2.56
N THR A 257 7.23 4.60 -1.41
CA THR A 257 7.86 4.24 -0.13
C THR A 257 7.52 2.81 0.29
N ALA A 258 6.26 2.38 0.15
CA ALA A 258 5.83 1.02 0.47
C ALA A 258 6.58 -0.02 -0.36
N VAL A 259 6.65 0.18 -1.69
CA VAL A 259 7.36 -0.71 -2.61
C VAL A 259 8.87 -0.73 -2.31
N GLU A 260 9.46 0.43 -2.09
CA GLU A 260 10.90 0.58 -1.82
C GLU A 260 11.33 -0.04 -0.49
N LEU A 261 10.54 0.12 0.57
CA LEU A 261 10.80 -0.51 1.87
C LEU A 261 10.66 -2.04 1.76
N ALA A 262 9.59 -2.54 1.14
CA ALA A 262 9.37 -3.97 0.97
C ALA A 262 10.50 -4.63 0.16
N ARG A 263 10.91 -3.97 -0.91
CA ARG A 263 12.05 -4.38 -1.73
C ARG A 263 13.35 -4.41 -0.93
N THR A 264 13.61 -3.37 -0.14
CA THR A 264 14.79 -3.27 0.72
C THR A 264 14.83 -4.42 1.71
N ASP A 265 13.70 -4.75 2.32
CA ASP A 265 13.58 -5.87 3.27
C ASP A 265 13.84 -7.23 2.62
N LEU A 266 13.31 -7.47 1.41
CA LEU A 266 13.61 -8.70 0.66
C LEU A 266 15.10 -8.83 0.31
N LEU A 267 15.74 -7.74 -0.10
CA LEU A 267 17.13 -7.75 -0.54
C LEU A 267 18.15 -7.79 0.61
N LYS A 268 17.74 -7.42 1.83
CA LYS A 268 18.52 -7.74 3.04
C LYS A 268 18.72 -9.25 3.16
N GLY A 269 17.71 -10.04 2.79
CA GLY A 269 17.76 -11.51 2.81
C GLY A 269 17.50 -12.09 4.21
N ASP A 270 16.83 -11.32 5.06
CA ASP A 270 16.38 -11.70 6.41
C ASP A 270 14.91 -12.22 6.34
N PRO A 271 14.67 -13.51 6.59
CA PRO A 271 13.34 -14.11 6.50
C PRO A 271 12.33 -13.58 7.51
N THR A 272 12.78 -12.96 8.62
CA THR A 272 11.86 -12.37 9.62
C THR A 272 11.03 -11.22 9.05
N ARG A 273 11.48 -10.61 7.94
CA ARG A 273 10.80 -9.50 7.25
C ARG A 273 9.81 -9.94 6.19
N TRP A 274 9.84 -11.20 5.76
CA TRP A 274 8.96 -11.70 4.70
C TRP A 274 7.47 -11.55 5.00
N PRO A 275 6.99 -11.79 6.24
CA PRO A 275 5.58 -11.54 6.55
C PRO A 275 5.15 -10.09 6.31
N ALA A 276 5.99 -9.11 6.67
CA ALA A 276 5.69 -7.69 6.43
C ALA A 276 5.58 -7.36 4.94
N VAL A 277 6.49 -7.93 4.14
CA VAL A 277 6.47 -7.79 2.67
C VAL A 277 5.23 -8.44 2.07
N TRP A 278 4.86 -9.62 2.56
CA TRP A 278 3.65 -10.33 2.14
C TRP A 278 2.39 -9.51 2.42
N PHE A 279 2.22 -9.00 3.63
CA PHE A 279 1.10 -8.10 3.97
C PHE A 279 1.10 -6.86 3.07
N THR A 280 2.28 -6.30 2.78
CA THR A 280 2.42 -5.16 1.87
C THR A 280 1.97 -5.51 0.46
N LEU A 281 2.34 -6.67 -0.08
CA LEU A 281 1.87 -7.15 -1.39
C LEU A 281 0.33 -7.27 -1.43
N CYS A 282 -0.28 -7.86 -0.40
CA CYS A 282 -1.74 -7.96 -0.32
C CYS A 282 -2.40 -6.58 -0.25
N LEU A 283 -1.87 -5.65 0.56
CA LEU A 283 -2.38 -4.28 0.65
C LEU A 283 -2.23 -3.52 -0.67
N LEU A 284 -1.09 -3.64 -1.36
CA LEU A 284 -0.89 -3.04 -2.68
C LEU A 284 -1.89 -3.59 -3.70
N TRP A 285 -2.23 -4.88 -3.62
CA TRP A 285 -3.28 -5.48 -4.46
C TRP A 285 -4.67 -4.88 -4.19
N LEU A 286 -5.03 -4.72 -2.91
CA LEU A 286 -6.29 -4.04 -2.54
C LEU A 286 -6.32 -2.58 -3.01
N ILE A 287 -5.17 -1.89 -3.00
CA ILE A 287 -5.07 -0.53 -3.55
C ILE A 287 -5.26 -0.55 -5.07
N ASP A 288 -4.65 -1.50 -5.77
CA ASP A 288 -4.82 -1.68 -7.22
C ASP A 288 -6.29 -1.96 -7.57
N PHE A 289 -6.99 -2.75 -6.76
CA PHE A 289 -8.42 -3.00 -6.88
C PHE A 289 -9.24 -1.71 -6.74
N ASN A 290 -9.03 -0.92 -5.68
CA ASN A 290 -9.76 0.34 -5.52
C ASN A 290 -9.44 1.37 -6.63
N LEU A 291 -8.22 1.34 -7.20
CA LEU A 291 -7.87 2.16 -8.37
C LEU A 291 -8.54 1.66 -9.66
N GLU A 292 -8.81 0.36 -9.78
CA GLU A 292 -9.56 -0.24 -10.90
C GLU A 292 -11.01 0.22 -10.94
N ASP A 293 -11.59 0.56 -9.79
CA ASP A 293 -12.96 1.07 -9.68
C ASP A 293 -13.06 2.60 -9.95
N ALA A 294 -11.95 3.33 -9.88
CA ALA A 294 -11.91 4.77 -10.13
C ALA A 294 -12.33 5.20 -11.57
N PRO A 295 -12.00 4.44 -12.65
CA PRO A 295 -12.61 4.59 -13.97
C PRO A 295 -14.14 4.66 -14.01
N GLY A 296 -14.84 4.25 -12.94
CA GLY A 296 -16.27 4.48 -12.78
C GLY A 296 -16.68 5.96 -12.81
N PHE A 297 -15.74 6.88 -12.52
CA PHE A 297 -16.00 8.33 -12.56
C PHE A 297 -14.84 9.18 -13.14
N THR A 298 -13.60 8.67 -13.20
CA THR A 298 -12.46 9.37 -13.81
C THR A 298 -11.42 8.42 -14.41
N ASP A 299 -10.88 8.76 -15.58
CA ASP A 299 -9.79 8.02 -16.23
C ASP A 299 -8.39 8.46 -15.76
N THR A 300 -8.32 9.54 -14.98
CA THR A 300 -7.09 10.17 -14.48
C THR A 300 -6.16 9.19 -13.76
N LEU A 301 -6.73 8.17 -13.10
CA LEU A 301 -5.99 7.21 -12.28
C LEU A 301 -5.61 5.91 -13.02
N LEU A 302 -5.99 5.75 -14.29
CA LEU A 302 -5.73 4.52 -15.05
C LEU A 302 -4.22 4.26 -15.24
N THR A 303 -3.44 5.31 -15.51
CA THR A 303 -1.97 5.20 -15.66
C THR A 303 -1.31 4.83 -14.33
N ALA A 304 -1.80 5.40 -13.23
CA ALA A 304 -1.36 5.08 -11.88
C ALA A 304 -1.64 3.62 -11.50
N GLN A 305 -2.85 3.12 -11.78
CA GLN A 305 -3.22 1.71 -11.61
C GLN A 305 -2.26 0.79 -12.38
N ASN A 306 -2.08 1.01 -13.68
CA ASN A 306 -1.17 0.19 -14.49
C ASN A 306 0.28 0.21 -13.98
N THR A 307 0.74 1.36 -13.49
CA THR A 307 2.07 1.50 -12.88
C THR A 307 2.18 0.73 -11.57
N LEU A 308 1.13 0.76 -10.73
CA LEU A 308 1.06 -0.02 -9.50
C LEU A 308 1.05 -1.52 -9.80
N ARG A 309 0.26 -1.98 -10.77
CA ARG A 309 0.23 -3.38 -11.18
C ARG A 309 1.61 -3.89 -11.61
N GLY A 310 2.34 -3.11 -12.42
CA GLY A 310 3.72 -3.44 -12.78
C GLY A 310 4.69 -3.45 -11.58
N ALA A 311 4.47 -2.58 -10.59
CA ALA A 311 5.23 -2.57 -9.34
C ALA A 311 4.98 -3.84 -8.51
N ILE A 312 3.72 -4.25 -8.38
CA ILE A 312 3.32 -5.48 -7.68
C ILE A 312 3.93 -6.69 -8.36
N GLU A 313 3.83 -6.82 -9.68
CA GLU A 313 4.44 -7.93 -10.43
C GLU A 313 5.95 -8.02 -10.20
N SER A 314 6.63 -6.88 -10.22
CA SER A 314 8.07 -6.79 -9.97
C SER A 314 8.43 -7.18 -8.54
N LEU A 315 7.65 -6.72 -7.55
CA LEU A 315 7.86 -7.04 -6.14
C LEU A 315 7.55 -8.52 -5.85
N ALA A 316 6.50 -9.07 -6.45
CA ALA A 316 6.15 -10.50 -6.36
C ALA A 316 7.26 -11.38 -6.97
N GLN A 317 7.82 -10.98 -8.12
CA GLN A 317 8.95 -11.67 -8.72
C GLN A 317 10.17 -11.67 -7.81
N LEU A 318 10.45 -10.55 -7.14
CA LEU A 318 11.52 -10.46 -6.15
C LEU A 318 11.22 -11.31 -4.92
N TYR A 319 9.99 -11.28 -4.43
CA TYR A 319 9.53 -12.07 -3.28
C TYR A 319 9.76 -13.56 -3.52
N LEU A 320 9.25 -14.09 -4.64
CA LEU A 320 9.45 -15.49 -5.04
C LEU A 320 10.94 -15.84 -5.16
N HIS A 321 11.73 -14.96 -5.77
CA HIS A 321 13.18 -15.15 -5.91
C HIS A 321 13.90 -15.21 -4.56
N CYS A 322 13.51 -14.38 -3.59
CA CYS A 322 14.13 -14.33 -2.27
C CYS A 322 13.69 -15.49 -1.38
N CYS A 323 12.41 -15.84 -1.40
CA CYS A 323 11.87 -16.94 -0.61
C CYS A 323 12.43 -18.29 -1.09
N GLY A 324 12.53 -18.50 -2.41
CA GLY A 324 12.88 -19.82 -2.98
C GLY A 324 11.94 -20.89 -2.44
N ASP A 325 12.45 -22.06 -2.07
CA ASP A 325 11.67 -23.22 -1.58
C ASP A 325 10.88 -22.96 -0.28
N LEU A 326 11.19 -21.87 0.44
CA LEU A 326 10.43 -21.45 1.62
C LEU A 326 9.23 -20.56 1.27
N HIS A 327 8.91 -20.43 -0.02
CA HIS A 327 7.79 -19.60 -0.43
C HIS A 327 6.45 -20.19 0.05
N PRO A 328 5.50 -19.32 0.44
CA PRO A 328 4.14 -19.67 0.79
C PRO A 328 3.46 -20.74 -0.07
N LEU A 329 3.70 -20.65 -1.37
CA LEU A 329 3.05 -21.49 -2.37
C LEU A 329 3.92 -22.65 -2.85
N ASN A 330 4.89 -23.13 -2.07
CA ASN A 330 5.59 -24.37 -2.41
C ASN A 330 4.56 -25.53 -2.46
N GLU A 331 4.79 -26.54 -3.29
CA GLU A 331 3.94 -27.74 -3.36
C GLU A 331 3.82 -28.42 -1.98
N GLU A 332 4.89 -28.38 -1.19
CA GLU A 332 4.93 -28.91 0.17
C GLU A 332 4.46 -27.90 1.24
N GLY A 333 4.12 -26.67 0.82
CA GLY A 333 3.85 -25.55 1.73
C GLY A 333 5.10 -25.02 2.42
N VAL A 334 4.92 -24.09 3.36
CA VAL A 334 6.02 -23.60 4.20
C VAL A 334 6.32 -24.61 5.29
N ASP A 335 7.55 -25.12 5.36
CA ASP A 335 8.01 -25.86 6.54
C ASP A 335 7.99 -24.93 7.76
N ARG A 336 6.95 -25.09 8.58
CA ARG A 336 6.67 -24.23 9.73
C ARG A 336 7.77 -24.27 10.78
N GLU A 337 8.31 -25.46 11.04
CA GLU A 337 9.31 -25.65 12.08
C GLU A 337 10.65 -25.05 11.62
N LEU A 338 11.02 -25.28 10.36
CA LEU A 338 12.20 -24.66 9.77
C LEU A 338 12.06 -23.13 9.70
N PHE A 339 10.90 -22.62 9.29
CA PHE A 339 10.68 -21.17 9.18
C PHE A 339 10.68 -20.49 10.56
N LYS A 340 10.05 -21.10 11.58
CA LYS A 340 10.12 -20.65 12.98
C LYS A 340 11.54 -20.65 13.53
N LEU A 341 12.31 -21.69 13.24
CA LEU A 341 13.72 -21.79 13.64
C LEU A 341 14.56 -20.67 13.01
N ILE A 342 14.39 -20.44 11.70
CA ILE A 342 15.10 -19.38 10.97
C ILE A 342 14.74 -17.98 11.51
N CYS A 343 13.46 -17.78 11.88
CA CYS A 343 12.99 -16.50 12.40
C CYS A 343 13.34 -16.28 13.88
N GLY A 344 13.96 -17.25 14.56
CA GLY A 344 14.31 -17.14 15.98
C GLY A 344 13.08 -16.98 16.88
N ALA A 345 11.99 -17.68 16.58
CA ALA A 345 10.69 -17.56 17.27
C ALA A 345 10.67 -18.14 18.71
N GLU A 346 11.73 -17.93 19.50
CA GLU A 346 11.74 -18.19 20.95
C GLU A 346 11.05 -17.06 21.74
N ASP A 347 10.81 -15.90 21.10
CA ASP A 347 10.17 -14.73 21.71
C ASP A 347 8.65 -14.70 21.48
N VAL A 348 7.87 -14.48 22.54
CA VAL A 348 6.40 -14.68 22.59
C VAL A 348 5.64 -13.78 21.59
N ASN A 349 6.15 -12.57 21.34
CA ASN A 349 5.54 -11.63 20.40
C ASN A 349 5.81 -12.01 18.93
N THR A 350 6.97 -12.60 18.64
CA THR A 350 7.33 -13.14 17.34
C THR A 350 6.46 -14.36 17.01
N SER A 351 6.12 -15.18 18.02
CA SER A 351 5.27 -16.38 17.87
C SER A 351 3.89 -16.05 17.30
N THR A 352 3.16 -15.08 17.87
CA THR A 352 1.78 -14.77 17.45
C THR A 352 1.67 -14.15 16.06
N THR A 353 2.65 -13.33 15.68
CA THR A 353 2.66 -12.68 14.37
C THR A 353 3.03 -13.67 13.26
N LEU A 354 3.99 -14.55 13.55
CA LEU A 354 4.42 -15.61 12.66
C LEU A 354 3.32 -16.67 12.46
N GLU A 355 2.63 -17.06 13.54
CA GLU A 355 1.48 -17.97 13.48
C GLU A 355 0.39 -17.43 12.56
N ARG A 356 0.05 -16.14 12.65
CA ARG A 356 -0.94 -15.51 11.77
C ARG A 356 -0.55 -15.50 10.30
N PHE A 357 0.73 -15.30 10.00
CA PHE A 357 1.25 -15.44 8.64
C PHE A 357 1.13 -16.88 8.13
N LEU A 358 1.47 -17.86 8.97
CA LEU A 358 1.35 -19.28 8.64
C LEU A 358 -0.12 -19.72 8.49
N GLU A 359 -1.06 -19.18 9.27
CA GLU A 359 -2.50 -19.42 9.09
C GLU A 359 -2.99 -18.93 7.72
N PHE A 360 -2.61 -17.72 7.32
CA PHE A 360 -2.96 -17.21 6.00
C PHE A 360 -2.28 -17.98 4.89
N ASN A 361 -1.06 -18.43 5.13
CA ASN A 361 -0.40 -19.33 4.22
C ASN A 361 -1.21 -20.60 3.98
N ASP A 362 -1.75 -21.22 5.04
CA ASP A 362 -2.58 -22.42 4.90
C ASP A 362 -3.84 -22.14 4.08
N ILE A 363 -4.56 -21.07 4.40
CA ILE A 363 -5.75 -20.64 3.65
C ILE A 363 -5.38 -20.42 2.16
N TRP A 364 -4.24 -19.77 1.92
CA TRP A 364 -3.76 -19.52 0.57
C TRP A 364 -3.42 -20.82 -0.16
N VAL A 365 -2.71 -21.76 0.47
CA VAL A 365 -2.36 -23.06 -0.12
C VAL A 365 -3.60 -23.93 -0.37
N GLU A 366 -4.53 -24.01 0.58
CA GLU A 366 -5.78 -24.77 0.46
C GLU A 366 -6.67 -24.27 -0.68
N SER A 367 -6.61 -22.97 -0.98
CA SER A 367 -7.39 -22.35 -2.06
C SER A 367 -6.89 -22.66 -3.49
N ARG A 368 -5.84 -23.47 -3.65
CA ARG A 368 -5.26 -23.79 -4.97
C ARG A 368 -6.06 -24.87 -5.69
N LEU A 369 -6.34 -24.62 -6.98
CA LEU A 369 -6.76 -25.68 -7.90
C LEU A 369 -5.56 -26.59 -8.20
N SER A 370 -5.76 -27.91 -8.11
CA SER A 370 -4.73 -28.93 -7.86
C SER A 370 -3.62 -29.14 -8.90
N ASP A 371 -3.51 -28.33 -9.97
CA ASP A 371 -2.61 -28.64 -11.10
C ASP A 371 -1.70 -27.48 -11.56
N GLU A 372 -1.57 -26.38 -10.81
CA GLU A 372 -0.84 -25.19 -11.26
C GLU A 372 0.48 -24.95 -10.50
N HIS A 373 1.61 -25.22 -11.17
CA HIS A 373 2.96 -24.97 -10.66
C HIS A 373 3.16 -23.46 -10.38
N THR A 374 3.62 -23.10 -9.19
CA THR A 374 3.68 -21.71 -8.68
C THR A 374 5.00 -20.98 -8.95
N ASP A 375 5.91 -21.58 -9.70
CA ASP A 375 7.19 -20.97 -10.04
C ASP A 375 7.06 -19.77 -11.00
N SER A 376 5.86 -19.53 -11.55
CA SER A 376 5.59 -18.36 -12.38
C SER A 376 4.96 -17.22 -11.58
N VAL A 377 5.52 -16.02 -11.76
CA VAL A 377 4.98 -14.76 -11.19
C VAL A 377 3.49 -14.60 -11.53
N ARG A 378 3.09 -15.00 -12.74
CA ARG A 378 1.70 -14.95 -13.19
C ARG A 378 0.77 -15.79 -12.31
N ASN A 379 1.18 -17.02 -11.96
CA ASN A 379 0.37 -17.88 -11.10
C ASN A 379 0.32 -17.35 -9.67
N PHE A 380 1.45 -16.86 -9.14
CA PHE A 380 1.48 -16.21 -7.84
C PHE A 380 0.54 -15.00 -7.78
N ILE A 381 0.56 -14.13 -8.77
CA ILE A 381 -0.30 -12.95 -8.84
C ILE A 381 -1.78 -13.35 -8.93
N ARG A 382 -2.13 -14.33 -9.77
CA ARG A 382 -3.51 -14.83 -9.83
C ARG A 382 -3.97 -15.41 -8.49
N HIS A 383 -3.11 -16.16 -7.80
CA HIS A 383 -3.46 -16.70 -6.49
C HIS A 383 -3.53 -15.59 -5.41
N LEU A 384 -2.69 -14.56 -5.52
CA LEU A 384 -2.74 -13.38 -4.66
C LEU A 384 -4.07 -12.64 -4.88
N ASP A 385 -4.54 -12.54 -6.13
CA ASP A 385 -5.83 -11.95 -6.46
C ASP A 385 -6.98 -12.71 -5.79
N ASN A 386 -7.10 -14.01 -6.07
CA ASN A 386 -8.14 -14.86 -5.48
C ASN A 386 -8.16 -14.81 -3.94
N PHE A 387 -6.99 -14.70 -3.34
CA PHE A 387 -6.83 -14.62 -1.88
C PHE A 387 -7.17 -13.21 -1.35
N ALA A 388 -6.67 -12.15 -1.99
CA ALA A 388 -6.84 -10.79 -1.52
C ALA A 388 -8.27 -10.26 -1.74
N THR A 389 -8.94 -10.62 -2.83
CA THR A 389 -10.28 -10.13 -3.18
C THR A 389 -11.40 -11.11 -2.80
N GLY A 390 -11.04 -12.28 -2.25
CA GLY A 390 -11.96 -13.40 -2.07
C GLY A 390 -12.30 -14.06 -3.41
N TRP A 391 -12.90 -15.24 -3.39
CA TRP A 391 -13.32 -15.99 -4.59
C TRP A 391 -14.40 -15.26 -5.40
N VAL A 392 -14.06 -14.16 -6.06
CA VAL A 392 -14.98 -13.36 -6.85
C VAL A 392 -14.23 -12.82 -8.06
N ARG A 393 -13.99 -13.71 -9.04
CA ARG A 393 -13.88 -13.40 -10.48
C ARG A 393 -13.74 -14.72 -11.24
N SER A 394 -14.88 -15.37 -11.43
CA SER A 394 -15.07 -16.44 -12.44
C SER A 394 -15.45 -15.82 -13.79
#